data_AF-A0A820WUT9-F1
#
_entry.id   AF-A0A820WUT9-F1
#
_cell.length_a   1.000
_cell.length_b   1.000
_cell.length_c   1.000
_cell.angle_alpha   90.00
_cell.angle_beta   90.00
_cell.angle_gamma   90.00
#
_symmetry.space_group_name_H-M   'P 1'
#
loop_
_entity.id
_entity.type
_entity.pdbx_description
1 polymer ?
#
loop_
_entity_poly.entity_id
_entity_poly.type
_entity_poly.pdbx_seq_one_letter_code
_entity_poly.pdbx_strand_id
1 'polypeptide(L)'
;MIITIPHILRRSHITFMLIEGGRNTDQIPTKSFVTNFAVSVGSVAIELRQIPNEPIRFMTDPTQKSRTKDAIIAWTWITFIEQNGTNPNILLQMPMTKASVRAMDTTEQLLQQERLPMPNKFIIAGGSKRGWITWTTATDNNQLVSAAVPVVINILNLQKA
;
A
#
# COMPACT_ATOMS: atom_id res chain seq x y z
N MET A 1 -0.57 10.35 -2.03
CA MET A 1 -1.40 9.85 -0.89
C MET A 1 -2.47 10.88 -0.60
N ILE A 2 -3.65 10.46 -0.16
CA ILE A 2 -4.72 11.34 0.35
C ILE A 2 -5.02 10.88 1.78
N ILE A 3 -5.15 11.81 2.73
CA ILE A 3 -5.65 11.53 4.08
C ILE A 3 -6.92 12.35 4.25
N THR A 4 -8.04 11.70 4.57
CA THR A 4 -9.30 12.37 4.91
C THR A 4 -9.55 12.27 6.41
N ILE A 5 -9.71 13.43 7.05
CA ILE A 5 -10.09 13.57 8.45
C ILE A 5 -11.50 14.17 8.45
N PRO A 6 -12.55 13.42 8.85
CA PRO A 6 -13.90 13.95 8.90
C PRO A 6 -14.08 14.87 10.12
N HIS A 7 -14.87 15.94 9.99
CA HIS A 7 -15.15 16.85 11.11
C HIS A 7 -15.77 16.17 12.35
N ILE A 8 -16.45 15.03 12.17
CA ILE A 8 -17.05 14.23 13.25
C ILE A 8 -16.32 12.89 13.33
N LEU A 9 -15.36 12.78 14.25
CA LEU A 9 -14.64 11.54 14.55
C LEU A 9 -15.44 10.66 15.52
N ARG A 10 -16.24 9.74 14.98
CA ARG A 10 -16.98 8.71 15.75
C ARG A 10 -16.09 7.53 16.16
N ARG A 11 -14.99 7.29 15.43
CA ARG A 11 -14.08 6.14 15.59
C ARG A 11 -12.62 6.59 15.52
N SER A 12 -12.26 7.54 16.37
CA SER A 12 -10.90 8.10 16.50
C SER A 12 -9.77 7.08 16.61
N HIS A 13 -10.02 5.93 17.23
CA HIS A 13 -9.01 4.90 17.48
C HIS A 13 -8.72 3.98 16.27
N ILE A 14 -9.52 4.04 15.19
CA ILE A 14 -9.35 3.20 13.99
C ILE A 14 -9.18 4.06 12.73
N THR A 15 -8.11 3.81 11.99
CA THR A 15 -7.89 4.36 10.64
C THR A 15 -8.09 3.29 9.57
N PHE A 16 -8.74 3.65 8.46
CA PHE A 16 -8.82 2.79 7.27
C PHE A 16 -7.76 3.21 6.24
N MET A 17 -7.04 2.27 5.63
CA MET A 17 -6.13 2.55 4.52
C MET A 17 -6.48 1.69 3.31
N LEU A 18 -6.72 2.33 2.18
CA LEU A 18 -6.83 1.68 0.88
C LEU A 18 -5.51 1.86 0.11
N ILE A 19 -4.81 0.75 -0.15
CA ILE A 19 -3.62 0.71 -0.99
C ILE A 19 -4.08 0.59 -2.45
N GLU A 20 -3.71 1.57 -3.27
CA GLU A 20 -4.18 1.72 -4.65
C GLU A 20 -3.07 1.77 -5.70
N GLY A 21 -3.46 1.54 -6.96
CA GLY A 21 -2.61 1.74 -8.12
C GLY A 21 -2.49 3.19 -8.56
N GLY A 22 -2.34 3.36 -9.88
CA GLY A 22 -2.04 4.62 -10.51
C GLY A 22 -0.55 4.79 -10.81
N ARG A 23 -0.22 5.86 -11.52
CA ARG A 23 1.11 6.14 -12.09
C ARG A 23 1.64 7.48 -11.61
N ASN A 24 2.96 7.69 -11.67
CA ASN A 24 3.57 9.01 -11.46
C ASN A 24 3.20 10.02 -12.55
N THR A 25 2.66 9.57 -13.69
CA THR A 25 2.10 10.40 -14.76
C THR A 25 0.60 10.70 -14.59
N ASP A 26 -0.09 10.13 -13.59
CA ASP A 26 -1.51 10.38 -13.40
C ASP A 26 -1.74 11.79 -12.83
N GLN A 27 -2.88 12.40 -13.18
CA GLN A 27 -3.31 13.67 -12.58
C GLN A 27 -3.57 13.51 -11.07
N ILE A 28 -3.45 14.63 -10.34
CA ILE A 28 -3.83 14.71 -8.92
C ILE A 28 -5.31 14.30 -8.79
N PRO A 29 -5.66 13.32 -7.92
CA PRO A 29 -7.04 12.86 -7.83
C PRO A 29 -7.95 13.94 -7.26
N THR A 30 -9.05 14.22 -7.96
CA THR A 30 -10.05 15.24 -7.57
C THR A 30 -11.23 14.68 -6.76
N LYS A 31 -11.41 13.35 -6.78
CA LYS A 31 -12.42 12.61 -6.02
C LYS A 31 -11.81 11.31 -5.51
N SER A 32 -12.14 10.95 -4.27
CA SER A 32 -11.66 9.72 -3.62
C SER A 32 -12.82 8.96 -2.99
N PHE A 33 -12.85 7.65 -3.20
CA PHE A 33 -13.75 6.74 -2.47
C PHE A 33 -13.52 6.85 -0.95
N VAL A 34 -12.26 6.99 -0.55
CA VAL A 34 -11.81 7.06 0.85
C VAL A 34 -12.39 8.30 1.54
N THR A 35 -12.57 9.42 0.83
CA THR A 35 -13.22 10.62 1.40
C THR A 35 -14.66 10.34 1.82
N ASN A 36 -15.45 9.71 0.95
CA ASN A 36 -16.84 9.36 1.26
C ASN A 36 -16.92 8.30 2.38
N PHE A 37 -15.98 7.34 2.38
CA PHE A 37 -15.86 6.34 3.46
C PHE A 37 -15.56 7.00 4.82
N ALA A 38 -14.58 7.91 4.89
CA ALA A 38 -14.20 8.63 6.10
C ALA A 38 -15.39 9.39 6.71
N VAL A 39 -16.11 10.16 5.88
CA VAL A 39 -17.26 10.98 6.30
C VAL A 39 -18.43 10.12 6.77
N SER A 40 -18.73 9.02 6.07
CA SER A 40 -19.86 8.13 6.42
C SER A 40 -19.59 7.28 7.68
N VAL A 41 -18.36 6.81 7.88
CA VAL A 41 -17.97 5.98 9.04
C VAL A 41 -17.61 6.82 10.26
N GLY A 42 -17.15 8.07 10.06
CA GLY A 42 -16.60 8.93 11.11
C GLY A 42 -15.22 8.47 11.59
N SER A 43 -14.37 8.00 10.69
CA SER A 43 -12.98 7.57 10.93
C SER A 43 -12.03 8.34 10.03
N VAL A 44 -10.78 8.49 10.45
CA VAL A 44 -9.70 8.89 9.53
C VAL A 44 -9.53 7.79 8.48
N ALA A 45 -9.31 8.19 7.22
CA ALA A 45 -9.06 7.22 6.17
C ALA A 45 -8.05 7.71 5.12
N ILE A 46 -7.27 6.78 4.56
CA ILE A 46 -6.09 7.02 3.72
C ILE A 46 -6.28 6.35 2.34
N GLU A 47 -5.98 7.07 1.26
CA GLU A 47 -5.79 6.50 -0.09
C GLU A 47 -4.31 6.57 -0.46
N LEU A 48 -3.62 5.43 -0.40
CA LEU A 48 -2.22 5.30 -0.77
C LEU A 48 -2.10 4.81 -2.22
N ARG A 49 -2.14 5.76 -3.15
CA ARG A 49 -1.94 5.54 -4.60
C ARG A 49 -0.47 5.35 -4.97
N GLN A 50 -0.23 4.95 -6.21
CA GLN A 50 1.10 4.74 -6.79
C GLN A 50 1.90 3.65 -6.05
N ILE A 51 1.22 2.54 -5.73
CA ILE A 51 1.84 1.32 -5.16
C ILE A 51 1.66 0.16 -6.16
N PRO A 52 2.66 -0.19 -6.99
CA PRO A 52 3.98 0.40 -7.10
C PRO A 52 3.95 1.78 -7.77
N ASN A 53 5.02 2.54 -7.58
CA ASN A 53 5.26 3.77 -8.34
C ASN A 53 5.69 3.35 -9.75
N GLU A 54 4.90 3.68 -10.76
CA GLU A 54 5.08 3.24 -12.15
C GLU A 54 4.80 4.39 -13.14
N PRO A 55 5.30 4.34 -14.39
CA PRO A 55 6.20 3.34 -14.95
C PRO A 55 7.63 3.38 -14.38
N ILE A 56 8.37 2.28 -14.54
CA ILE A 56 9.81 2.16 -14.20
C ILE A 56 10.59 1.60 -15.40
N ARG A 57 11.79 2.14 -15.63
CA ARG A 57 12.85 1.49 -16.42
C ARG A 57 13.96 1.06 -15.46
N PHE A 58 14.44 -0.17 -15.59
CA PHE A 58 15.54 -0.68 -14.78
C PHE A 58 16.86 -0.49 -15.54
N MET A 59 17.87 0.12 -14.91
CA MET A 59 19.18 0.31 -15.57
C MET A 59 19.84 -1.01 -15.97
N THR A 60 19.61 -2.08 -15.21
CA THR A 60 20.14 -3.43 -15.46
C THR A 60 19.34 -4.23 -16.51
N ASP A 61 18.22 -3.71 -17.02
CA ASP A 61 17.49 -4.36 -18.10
C ASP A 61 18.15 -4.06 -19.46
N PRO A 62 18.68 -5.05 -20.19
CA PRO A 62 19.29 -4.82 -21.49
C PRO A 62 18.28 -4.30 -22.53
N THR A 63 16.98 -4.53 -22.34
CA THR A 63 15.94 -4.01 -23.24
C THR A 63 15.50 -2.57 -22.92
N GLN A 64 15.97 -2.00 -21.80
CA GLN A 64 15.59 -0.69 -21.25
C GLN A 64 14.07 -0.39 -21.26
N LYS A 65 13.22 -1.42 -21.22
CA LYS A 65 11.77 -1.30 -21.42
C LYS A 65 11.10 -0.59 -20.25
N SER A 66 10.19 0.33 -20.57
CA SER A 66 9.26 0.91 -19.61
C SER A 66 8.28 -0.17 -19.15
N ARG A 67 8.31 -0.51 -17.85
CA ARG A 67 7.45 -1.53 -17.24
C ARG A 67 6.39 -0.86 -16.37
N THR A 68 5.23 -1.49 -16.30
CA THR A 68 4.13 -1.17 -15.38
C THR A 68 3.63 -2.45 -14.73
N LYS A 69 3.02 -2.34 -13.55
CA LYS A 69 2.23 -3.38 -12.89
C LYS A 69 2.97 -4.73 -12.83
N ASP A 70 2.39 -5.74 -13.47
CA ASP A 70 2.81 -7.13 -13.40
C ASP A 70 4.12 -7.37 -14.14
N ALA A 71 4.47 -6.54 -15.13
CA ALA A 71 5.78 -6.57 -15.78
C ALA A 71 6.91 -6.10 -14.86
N ILE A 72 6.63 -5.19 -13.91
CA ILE A 72 7.61 -4.81 -12.87
C ILE A 72 7.80 -5.98 -11.91
N ILE A 73 6.70 -6.59 -11.43
CA ILE A 73 6.73 -7.76 -10.55
C ILE A 73 7.52 -8.91 -11.19
N ALA A 74 7.17 -9.32 -12.41
CA ALA A 74 7.82 -10.40 -13.12
C ALA A 74 9.32 -10.14 -13.32
N TRP A 75 9.70 -8.91 -13.69
CA TRP A 75 11.10 -8.52 -13.81
C TRP A 75 11.85 -8.68 -12.49
N THR A 76 11.31 -8.14 -11.39
CA THR A 76 11.97 -8.23 -10.08
C THR A 76 12.10 -9.66 -9.56
N TRP A 77 11.14 -10.54 -9.84
CA TRP A 77 11.22 -11.96 -9.49
C TRP A 77 12.23 -12.73 -10.35
N ILE A 78 12.28 -12.48 -11.66
CA ILE A 78 13.28 -13.09 -12.56
C ILE A 78 14.68 -12.69 -12.09
N THR A 79 14.94 -11.39 -11.90
CA THR A 79 16.24 -10.90 -11.40
C THR A 79 16.60 -11.48 -10.02
N PHE A 80 15.63 -11.65 -9.12
CA PHE A 80 15.87 -12.30 -7.82
C PHE A 80 16.32 -13.76 -7.96
N ILE A 81 15.64 -14.53 -8.82
CA ILE A 81 15.93 -15.95 -9.06
C ILE A 81 17.29 -16.11 -9.76
N GLU A 82 17.57 -15.31 -10.79
CA GLU A 82 18.85 -15.29 -11.51
C GLU A 82 20.04 -14.90 -10.60
N GLN A 83 19.78 -14.11 -9.55
CA GLN A 83 20.76 -13.75 -8.51
C GLN A 83 20.78 -14.76 -7.34
N ASN A 84 20.39 -16.01 -7.59
CA ASN A 84 20.34 -17.12 -6.62
C ASN A 84 19.50 -16.81 -5.35
N GLY A 85 18.52 -15.92 -5.44
CA GLY A 85 17.67 -15.53 -4.31
C GLY A 85 18.38 -14.74 -3.20
N THR A 86 19.58 -14.22 -3.46
CA THR A 86 20.46 -13.66 -2.40
C THR A 86 20.05 -12.26 -1.91
N ASN A 87 19.35 -11.46 -2.72
CA ASN A 87 18.98 -10.09 -2.38
C ASN A 87 17.46 -9.85 -2.52
N PRO A 88 16.65 -10.11 -1.47
CA PRO A 88 15.20 -9.94 -1.55
C PRO A 88 14.75 -8.48 -1.69
N ASN A 89 15.63 -7.48 -1.49
CA ASN A 89 15.28 -6.07 -1.68
C ASN A 89 14.98 -5.70 -3.14
N ILE A 90 15.37 -6.55 -4.10
CA ILE A 90 15.00 -6.35 -5.52
C ILE A 90 13.50 -6.59 -5.77
N LEU A 91 12.84 -7.41 -4.93
CA LEU A 91 11.43 -7.78 -5.09
C LEU A 91 10.54 -6.56 -4.84
N LEU A 92 9.70 -6.21 -5.82
CA LEU A 92 8.85 -5.01 -5.80
C LEU A 92 7.94 -4.91 -4.56
N GLN A 93 7.57 -6.06 -3.99
CA GLN A 93 6.77 -6.21 -2.78
C GLN A 93 7.42 -5.50 -1.58
N MET A 94 8.76 -5.47 -1.48
CA MET A 94 9.47 -4.87 -0.35
C MET A 94 9.28 -3.34 -0.30
N PRO A 95 9.60 -2.54 -1.34
CA PRO A 95 9.32 -1.11 -1.32
C PRO A 95 7.81 -0.79 -1.30
N MET A 96 6.94 -1.63 -1.87
CA MET A 96 5.48 -1.47 -1.75
C MET A 96 4.99 -1.61 -0.29
N THR A 97 5.55 -2.55 0.46
CA THR A 97 5.26 -2.76 1.90
C THR A 97 5.78 -1.59 2.71
N LYS A 98 7.06 -1.22 2.53
CA LYS A 98 7.69 -0.11 3.25
C LYS A 98 6.98 1.23 3.02
N ALA A 99 6.49 1.48 1.80
CA ALA A 99 5.68 2.67 1.50
C ALA A 99 4.32 2.65 2.20
N SER A 100 3.73 1.46 2.42
CA SER A 100 2.47 1.29 3.13
C SER A 100 2.62 1.51 4.63
N VAL A 101 3.69 0.99 5.25
CA VAL A 101 4.05 1.32 6.65
C VAL A 101 4.30 2.83 6.80
N ARG A 102 5.10 3.44 5.91
CA ARG A 102 5.40 4.88 5.96
C ARG A 102 4.17 5.78 5.77
N ALA A 103 3.12 5.31 5.09
CA ALA A 103 1.84 6.02 5.01
C ALA A 103 1.09 6.03 6.36
N MET A 104 1.21 4.96 7.15
CA MET A 104 0.69 4.91 8.52
C MET A 104 1.46 5.90 9.40
N ASP A 105 2.79 5.83 9.43
CA ASP A 105 3.66 6.74 10.18
C ASP A 105 3.37 8.23 9.85
N THR A 106 3.22 8.55 8.56
CA THR A 106 2.92 9.91 8.10
C THR A 106 1.54 10.37 8.56
N THR A 107 0.57 9.46 8.65
CA THR A 107 -0.78 9.79 9.13
C THR A 107 -0.78 10.02 10.63
N GLU A 108 -0.05 9.21 11.40
CA GLU A 108 0.14 9.41 12.84
C GLU A 108 0.83 10.74 13.12
N GLN A 109 1.90 11.06 12.40
CA GLN A 109 2.60 12.34 12.51
C GLN A 109 1.69 13.54 12.19
N LEU A 110 0.87 13.46 11.14
CA LEU A 110 -0.09 14.51 10.79
C LEU A 110 -1.14 14.71 11.89
N LEU A 111 -1.74 13.62 12.40
CA LEU A 111 -2.75 13.71 13.46
C LEU A 111 -2.16 14.29 14.75
N GLN A 112 -0.91 13.96 15.08
CA GLN A 112 -0.19 14.54 16.21
C GLN A 112 0.04 16.05 16.03
N GLN A 113 0.43 16.50 14.82
CA GLN A 113 0.64 17.91 14.51
C GLN A 113 -0.66 18.72 14.62
N GLU A 114 -1.77 18.19 14.10
CA GLU A 114 -3.12 18.77 14.19
C GLU A 114 -3.76 18.62 15.58
N ARG A 115 -3.06 18.01 16.56
CA ARG A 115 -3.53 17.74 17.93
C ARG A 115 -4.83 16.92 17.98
N LEU A 116 -4.98 16.03 17.00
CA LEU A 116 -6.12 15.12 16.87
C LEU A 116 -5.88 13.80 17.62
N PRO A 117 -6.95 13.05 17.94
CA PRO A 117 -6.83 11.73 18.52
C PRO A 117 -5.99 10.78 17.66
N MET A 118 -5.03 10.10 18.30
CA MET A 118 -4.18 9.10 17.64
C MET A 118 -4.94 7.78 17.42
N PRO A 119 -4.79 7.12 16.26
CA PRO A 119 -5.27 5.76 16.07
C PRO A 119 -4.43 4.79 16.92
N ASN A 120 -5.03 3.66 17.31
CA ASN A 120 -4.29 2.50 17.81
C ASN A 120 -4.52 1.25 16.97
N LYS A 121 -5.33 1.38 15.90
CA LYS A 121 -5.67 0.31 14.96
C LYS A 121 -5.75 0.85 13.54
N PHE A 122 -5.27 0.04 12.60
CA PHE A 122 -5.44 0.21 11.17
C PHE A 122 -6.19 -0.99 10.58
N ILE A 123 -7.03 -0.72 9.60
CA ILE A 123 -7.65 -1.69 8.70
C ILE A 123 -7.12 -1.40 7.30
N ILE A 124 -6.40 -2.34 6.70
CA ILE A 124 -5.68 -2.13 5.44
C ILE A 124 -6.31 -2.96 4.33
N ALA A 125 -6.82 -2.33 3.28
CA ALA A 125 -7.40 -2.96 2.11
C ALA A 125 -6.55 -2.75 0.85
N GLY A 126 -6.64 -3.66 -0.11
CA GLY A 126 -5.92 -3.52 -1.38
C GLY A 126 -6.35 -4.51 -2.45
N GLY A 127 -6.62 -4.01 -3.67
CA GLY A 127 -7.03 -4.81 -4.83
C GLY A 127 -5.89 -5.52 -5.59
N SER A 128 -6.17 -6.72 -6.09
CA SER A 128 -5.24 -7.52 -6.91
C SER A 128 -3.90 -7.68 -6.17
N LYS A 129 -2.76 -7.46 -6.85
CA LYS A 129 -1.40 -7.40 -6.27
C LYS A 129 -1.20 -6.39 -5.11
N ARG A 130 -2.15 -5.52 -4.76
CA ARG A 130 -2.11 -4.78 -3.46
C ARG A 130 -2.54 -5.66 -2.30
N GLY A 131 -3.35 -6.68 -2.52
CA GLY A 131 -3.78 -7.61 -1.48
C GLY A 131 -2.60 -8.35 -0.84
N TRP A 132 -1.54 -8.65 -1.60
CA TRP A 132 -0.23 -9.07 -1.07
C TRP A 132 0.33 -8.09 -0.03
N ILE A 133 0.22 -6.80 -0.33
CA ILE A 133 0.78 -5.74 0.51
C ILE A 133 -0.03 -5.58 1.80
N THR A 134 -1.34 -5.89 1.79
CA THR A 134 -2.13 -5.91 3.03
C THR A 134 -1.58 -6.94 4.03
N TRP A 135 -1.19 -8.13 3.55
CA TRP A 135 -0.55 -9.15 4.40
C TRP A 135 0.85 -8.75 4.81
N THR A 136 1.72 -8.34 3.88
CA THR A 136 3.11 -8.03 4.23
C THR A 136 3.21 -6.82 5.17
N THR A 137 2.34 -5.82 5.01
CA THR A 137 2.24 -4.66 5.94
C THR A 137 1.74 -5.07 7.32
N ALA A 138 0.84 -6.05 7.41
CA ALA A 138 0.40 -6.62 8.68
C ALA A 138 1.51 -7.45 9.37
N THR A 139 2.39 -8.10 8.60
CA THR A 139 3.50 -8.90 9.15
C THR A 139 4.78 -8.13 9.45
N ASP A 140 4.94 -6.90 8.96
CA ASP A 140 6.15 -6.07 9.13
C ASP A 140 6.23 -5.45 10.55
N ASN A 141 6.18 -6.31 11.58
CA ASN A 141 6.18 -5.99 13.01
C ASN A 141 5.14 -4.94 13.46
N ASN A 142 4.11 -4.69 12.65
CA ASN A 142 3.19 -3.59 12.86
C ASN A 142 1.97 -4.01 13.70
N GLN A 143 2.11 -3.91 15.03
CA GLN A 143 1.04 -4.25 15.99
C GLN A 143 -0.24 -3.40 15.84
N LEU A 144 -0.19 -2.29 15.09
CA LEU A 144 -1.37 -1.45 14.84
C LEU A 144 -2.28 -2.06 13.77
N VAL A 145 -1.82 -2.99 12.92
CA VAL A 145 -2.67 -3.57 11.86
C VAL A 145 -3.63 -4.61 12.45
N SER A 146 -4.85 -4.18 12.73
CA SER A 146 -5.90 -5.03 13.29
C SER A 146 -6.63 -5.93 12.26
N ALA A 147 -6.57 -5.57 10.97
CA ALA A 147 -7.16 -6.35 9.90
C ALA A 147 -6.49 -6.05 8.54
N ALA A 148 -6.22 -7.12 7.79
CA ALA A 148 -5.80 -7.07 6.39
C ALA A 148 -6.96 -7.55 5.50
N VAL A 149 -7.33 -6.76 4.49
CA VAL A 149 -8.47 -6.97 3.59
C VAL A 149 -7.96 -7.11 2.15
N PRO A 150 -7.44 -8.29 1.76
CA PRO A 150 -7.05 -8.57 0.38
C PRO A 150 -8.30 -8.62 -0.50
N VAL A 151 -8.34 -7.84 -1.58
CA VAL A 151 -9.48 -7.79 -2.51
C VAL A 151 -9.04 -8.37 -3.85
N VAL A 152 -9.86 -9.26 -4.42
CA VAL A 152 -9.63 -9.94 -5.72
C VAL A 152 -8.22 -10.55 -5.89
N ILE A 153 -7.70 -11.18 -4.83
CA ILE A 153 -6.50 -12.02 -4.89
C ILE A 153 -6.66 -13.26 -4.02
N ASN A 154 -6.39 -14.44 -4.60
CA ASN A 154 -6.55 -15.73 -3.92
C ASN A 154 -5.28 -16.57 -4.12
N ILE A 155 -4.29 -16.37 -3.25
CA ILE A 155 -3.03 -17.12 -3.26
C ILE A 155 -2.57 -17.58 -1.86
N LEU A 156 -3.41 -17.42 -0.83
CA LEU A 156 -3.06 -17.86 0.54
C LEU A 156 -2.93 -19.39 0.64
N ASN A 157 -3.51 -20.12 -0.30
CA ASN A 157 -3.47 -21.58 -0.37
C ASN A 157 -2.73 -22.06 -1.64
N LEU A 158 -1.56 -21.47 -1.93
CA LEU A 158 -0.66 -22.02 -2.96
C LEU A 158 -0.06 -23.33 -2.44
N GLN A 159 -0.58 -24.44 -2.97
CA GLN A 159 -0.02 -25.77 -2.75
C GLN A 159 1.30 -25.92 -3.50
N LYS A 160 2.16 -26.82 -3.01
CA LYS A 160 3.36 -27.23 -3.74
C LYS A 160 2.92 -27.97 -5.01
N ALA A 161 3.48 -27.59 -6.15
CA ALA A 161 3.39 -28.37 -7.39
C ALA A 161 4.33 -29.58 -7.34
#